data_AF-A0A7J6DQD5-F1
#
_entry.id   AF-A0A7J6DQD5-F1
#
_cell.length_a   1.000
_cell.length_b   1.000
_cell.length_c   1.000
_cell.angle_alpha   90.00
_cell.angle_beta   90.00
_cell.angle_gamma   90.00
#
_symmetry.space_group_name_H-M   'P 1'
#
loop_
_entity.id
_entity.type
_entity.pdbx_description
1 polymer ?
#
loop_
_entity_poly.entity_id
_entity_poly.type
_entity_poly.pdbx_seq_one_letter_code
_entity_poly.pdbx_strand_id
1 'polypeptide(L)'
;MGDFNSFLSYDDKEGSTYYDNRDMDAFLNFLAKFHLSPLPFVGNKFTWKNSSVREHLDWAIISDSWSDLFPDVVLHHLPFFGSDHRALKLILKDNSFNSPSRRSRRFLFENVWLENPEFFSLVKDTWDCGLSSQSSRSSFQRSVYFCSSDLE
;
A
#
# COMPACT_ATOMS: atom_id res chain seq x y z
N MET A 1 6.34 1.15 9.38
CA MET A 1 5.06 1.55 8.76
C MET A 1 4.00 0.56 9.17
N GLY A 2 2.82 1.02 9.55
CA GLY A 2 1.68 0.16 9.88
C GLY A 2 0.72 0.87 10.83
N ASP A 3 -0.22 0.11 11.36
CA ASP A 3 -1.16 0.54 12.38
C ASP A 3 -0.49 0.62 13.75
N PHE A 4 -0.49 1.81 14.36
CA PHE A 4 0.01 2.05 15.71
C PHE A 4 -1.11 2.10 16.75
N ASN A 5 -2.38 2.16 16.32
CA ASN A 5 -3.54 2.43 17.17
C ASN A 5 -3.40 3.70 18.06
N SER A 6 -2.54 4.63 17.64
CA SER A 6 -2.28 5.89 18.33
C SER A 6 -2.20 7.03 17.32
N PHE A 7 -2.56 8.23 17.76
CA PHE A 7 -2.41 9.46 16.99
C PHE A 7 -1.47 10.45 17.67
N LEU A 8 -1.01 11.48 16.95
CA LEU A 8 0.00 12.43 17.44
C LEU A 8 -0.58 13.77 17.88
N SER A 9 -1.81 14.07 17.47
CA SER A 9 -2.50 15.33 17.75
C SER A 9 -4.01 15.16 17.82
N TYR A 10 -4.71 16.09 18.47
CA TYR A 10 -6.18 16.10 18.48
C TYR A 10 -6.78 16.19 17.07
N ASP A 11 -6.08 16.83 16.13
CA ASP A 11 -6.52 16.98 14.75
C ASP A 11 -6.47 15.65 13.96
N ASP A 12 -5.82 14.62 14.50
CA ASP A 12 -5.77 13.29 13.90
C ASP A 12 -7.04 12.46 14.20
N LYS A 13 -8.00 13.01 14.94
CA LYS A 13 -9.28 12.36 15.24
C LYS A 13 -10.43 13.34 15.05
N GLU A 14 -11.44 12.88 14.31
CA GLU A 14 -12.70 13.61 14.09
C GLU A 14 -13.91 12.74 14.47
N GLY A 15 -15.00 13.38 14.89
CA GLY A 15 -16.27 12.72 15.17
C GLY A 15 -16.40 12.08 16.57
N SER A 16 -15.41 12.31 17.44
CA SER A 16 -15.45 11.92 18.86
C SER A 16 -14.82 13.00 19.73
N THR A 17 -15.29 13.16 20.96
CA THR A 17 -14.72 14.06 21.97
C THR A 17 -13.80 13.34 22.96
N TYR A 18 -13.68 12.02 22.84
CA TYR A 18 -12.80 11.21 23.68
C TYR A 18 -11.40 11.14 23.10
N TYR A 19 -10.40 11.45 23.92
CA TYR A 19 -8.98 11.38 23.61
C TYR A 19 -8.24 10.70 24.77
N ASP A 20 -7.45 9.67 24.47
CA ASP A 20 -6.54 9.09 25.45
C ASP A 20 -5.19 9.79 25.40
N ASN A 21 -5.05 10.83 26.22
CA ASN A 21 -3.82 11.62 26.26
C ASN A 21 -2.61 10.81 26.70
N ARG A 22 -2.79 9.74 27.49
CA ARG A 22 -1.66 8.93 27.96
C ARG A 22 -1.04 8.15 26.83
N ASP A 23 -1.88 7.60 25.95
CA ASP A 23 -1.44 6.86 24.77
C ASP A 23 -0.73 7.79 23.77
N MET A 24 -1.33 8.95 23.48
CA MET A 24 -0.71 9.99 22.64
C MET A 24 0.64 10.45 23.20
N ASP A 25 0.73 10.73 24.50
CA ASP A 25 1.98 11.13 25.16
C ASP A 25 3.02 10.00 25.10
N ALA A 26 2.62 8.75 25.31
CA ALA A 26 3.51 7.60 25.19
C ALA A 26 4.08 7.46 23.78
N PHE A 27 3.24 7.67 22.75
CA PHE A 27 3.66 7.59 21.36
C PHE A 27 4.59 8.74 20.96
N LEU A 28 4.29 9.97 21.37
CA LEU A 28 5.17 11.13 21.17
C LEU A 28 6.52 10.93 21.86
N ASN A 29 6.52 10.43 23.10
CA ASN A 29 7.75 10.12 23.84
C ASN A 29 8.57 9.01 23.18
N PHE A 30 7.91 8.00 22.61
CA PHE A 30 8.58 6.96 21.82
C PHE A 30 9.30 7.56 20.60
N LEU A 31 8.61 8.40 19.82
CA LEU A 31 9.21 9.07 18.66
C LEU A 31 10.42 9.92 19.07
N ALA A 32 10.27 10.74 20.11
CA ALA A 32 11.33 11.61 20.61
C ALA A 32 12.54 10.81 21.12
N LYS A 33 12.30 9.74 21.89
CA LYS A 33 13.36 8.90 22.48
C LYS A 33 14.25 8.25 21.42
N PHE A 34 13.69 7.89 20.28
CA PHE A 34 14.41 7.19 19.21
C PHE A 34 14.78 8.08 18.02
N HIS A 35 14.58 9.41 18.14
CA HIS A 35 14.84 10.36 17.06
C HIS A 35 14.14 9.96 15.75
N LEU A 36 12.85 9.64 15.88
CA LEU A 36 12.01 9.20 14.79
C LEU A 36 10.99 10.29 14.43
N SER A 37 10.61 10.36 13.17
CA SER A 37 9.60 11.29 12.68
C SER A 37 8.61 10.59 11.75
N PRO A 38 7.33 11.01 11.75
CA PRO A 38 6.36 10.54 10.77
C PRO A 38 6.70 11.12 9.39
N LEU A 39 6.68 10.27 8.37
CA LEU A 39 6.92 10.66 6.99
C LEU A 39 5.71 11.45 6.45
N PRO A 40 5.91 12.57 5.74
CA PRO A 40 4.82 13.30 5.08
C PRO A 40 4.09 12.44 4.05
N PHE A 41 2.78 12.63 3.95
CA PHE A 41 1.91 11.84 3.07
C PHE A 41 1.16 12.68 2.04
N VAL A 42 0.69 12.01 0.99
CA VAL A 42 -0.23 12.53 -0.01
C VAL A 42 -1.55 11.77 0.07
N GLY A 43 -2.67 12.50 0.10
CA GLY A 43 -4.02 11.93 0.15
C GLY A 43 -4.79 12.39 1.37
N ASN A 44 -5.80 11.60 1.76
CA ASN A 44 -6.63 11.91 2.91
C ASN A 44 -5.90 11.56 4.21
N LYS A 45 -5.95 12.46 5.20
CA LYS A 45 -5.29 12.31 6.50
C LYS A 45 -5.74 11.08 7.28
N PHE A 46 -7.04 10.81 7.33
CA PHE A 46 -7.59 9.74 8.16
C PHE A 46 -7.43 8.39 7.50
N THR A 47 -6.68 7.51 8.15
CA THR A 47 -6.40 6.14 7.68
C THR A 47 -7.40 5.13 8.19
N TRP A 48 -8.15 5.44 9.25
CA TRP A 48 -9.20 4.59 9.79
C TRP A 48 -10.54 5.33 9.85
N LYS A 49 -11.65 4.60 9.73
CA LYS A 49 -12.99 5.12 10.01
C LYS A 49 -13.91 4.05 10.59
N ASN A 50 -14.76 4.47 11.53
CA ASN A 50 -15.92 3.70 11.94
C ASN A 50 -17.10 4.63 12.14
N SER A 51 -18.14 4.42 11.33
CA SER A 51 -19.39 5.20 11.38
C SER A 51 -19.10 6.71 11.23
N SER A 52 -19.31 7.51 12.28
CA SER A 52 -19.06 8.95 12.29
C SER A 52 -17.63 9.34 12.71
N VAL A 53 -16.85 8.40 13.23
CA VAL A 53 -15.50 8.65 13.74
C VAL A 53 -14.46 8.33 12.68
N ARG A 54 -13.44 9.18 12.55
CA ARG A 54 -12.29 8.96 11.65
C ARG A 54 -11.00 9.30 12.37
N GLU A 55 -9.97 8.49 12.15
CA GLU A 55 -8.70 8.61 12.85
C GLU A 55 -7.51 8.40 11.91
N HIS A 56 -6.38 9.02 12.23
CA HIS A 56 -5.10 8.74 11.60
C HIS A 56 -4.28 7.84 12.54
N LEU A 57 -4.31 6.54 12.27
CA LEU A 57 -3.71 5.49 13.12
C LEU A 57 -2.55 4.77 12.44
N ASP A 58 -2.48 4.82 11.10
CA ASP A 58 -1.47 4.16 10.30
C ASP A 58 -0.36 5.13 9.94
N TRP A 59 0.85 4.90 10.45
CA TRP A 59 1.99 5.82 10.29
C TRP A 59 3.15 5.14 9.58
N ALA A 60 3.86 5.88 8.73
CA ALA A 60 5.22 5.52 8.33
C ALA A 60 6.20 6.38 9.13
N ILE A 61 6.90 5.75 10.06
CA ILE A 61 7.87 6.41 10.93
C ILE A 61 9.27 6.09 10.42
N ILE A 62 10.12 7.11 10.31
CA ILE A 62 11.47 7.00 9.76
C ILE A 62 12.50 7.65 10.69
N SER A 63 13.74 7.20 10.61
CA SER A 63 14.91 7.87 11.20
C SER A 63 15.54 8.83 10.20
N ASP A 64 16.33 9.79 10.68
CA ASP A 64 17.09 10.72 9.84
C ASP A 64 18.00 9.95 8.86
N SER A 65 18.71 8.93 9.35
CA SER A 65 19.56 8.06 8.52
C SER A 65 18.81 7.34 7.40
N TRP A 66 17.52 7.02 7.61
CA TRP A 66 16.70 6.40 6.57
C TRP A 66 16.22 7.44 5.55
N SER A 67 15.89 8.65 6.02
CA SER A 67 15.57 9.80 5.16
C SER A 67 16.72 10.12 4.20
N ASP A 68 17.95 10.10 4.69
CA ASP A 68 19.16 10.33 3.88
C ASP A 68 19.35 9.29 2.77
N LEU A 69 18.94 8.03 3.01
CA LEU A 69 19.00 6.96 2.02
C LEU A 69 17.90 7.08 0.95
N PHE A 70 16.75 7.65 1.30
CA PHE A 70 15.57 7.74 0.43
C PHE A 70 14.99 9.17 0.41
N PRO A 71 15.74 10.17 -0.09
CA PRO A 71 15.33 11.57 -0.04
C PRO A 71 14.09 11.87 -0.89
N ASP A 72 13.81 11.04 -1.89
CA ASP A 72 12.70 11.15 -2.82
C ASP A 72 11.50 10.26 -2.45
N VAL A 73 11.45 9.75 -1.22
CA VAL A 73 10.36 8.90 -0.76
C VAL A 73 9.02 9.65 -0.81
N VAL A 74 7.97 8.96 -1.25
CA VAL A 74 6.60 9.48 -1.18
C VAL A 74 5.70 8.46 -0.51
N LEU A 75 4.97 8.87 0.52
CA LEU A 75 3.91 8.09 1.15
C LEU A 75 2.56 8.52 0.58
N HIS A 76 1.76 7.56 0.14
CA HIS A 76 0.39 7.77 -0.29
C HIS A 76 -0.60 7.07 0.65
N HIS A 77 -1.63 7.80 1.06
CA HIS A 77 -2.81 7.23 1.69
C HIS A 77 -3.82 6.89 0.59
N LEU A 78 -4.01 5.60 0.34
CA LEU A 78 -4.91 5.15 -0.74
C LEU A 78 -6.39 5.30 -0.32
N PRO A 79 -7.34 5.26 -1.28
CA PRO A 79 -8.76 5.11 -0.97
C PRO A 79 -9.07 3.90 -0.07
N PHE A 80 -10.25 3.89 0.55
CA PHE A 80 -10.74 2.71 1.25
C PHE A 80 -11.13 1.62 0.24
N PHE A 81 -10.76 0.37 0.52
CA PHE A 81 -11.09 -0.79 -0.32
C PHE A 81 -11.58 -1.94 0.57
N GLY A 82 -12.87 -1.93 0.92
CA GLY A 82 -13.49 -3.00 1.71
C GLY A 82 -13.07 -3.13 3.18
N SER A 83 -12.04 -2.38 3.62
CA SER A 83 -11.60 -2.28 5.01
C SER A 83 -12.01 -0.93 5.62
N ASP A 84 -12.12 -0.91 6.94
CA ASP A 84 -12.20 0.29 7.77
C ASP A 84 -10.85 1.02 7.88
N HIS A 85 -9.75 0.42 7.41
CA HIS A 85 -8.45 1.04 7.20
C HIS A 85 -8.17 1.36 5.71
N ARG A 86 -7.34 2.38 5.49
CA ARG A 86 -6.72 2.70 4.20
C ARG A 86 -5.40 1.96 4.08
N ALA A 87 -5.11 1.47 2.88
CA ALA A 87 -3.78 0.99 2.58
C ALA A 87 -2.79 2.16 2.46
N LEU A 88 -1.59 1.99 3.01
CA LEU A 88 -0.45 2.89 2.82
C LEU A 88 0.44 2.39 1.69
N LYS A 89 0.81 3.28 0.77
CA LYS A 89 1.74 2.97 -0.34
C LYS A 89 2.99 3.84 -0.24
N LEU A 90 4.12 3.19 0.01
CA LEU A 90 5.44 3.83 0.00
C LEU A 90 6.08 3.68 -1.38
N ILE A 91 6.51 4.80 -1.96
CA ILE A 91 7.26 4.82 -3.22
C ILE A 91 8.68 5.27 -2.91
N LEU A 92 9.63 4.36 -3.09
CA LEU A 92 11.06 4.65 -3.00
C LEU A 92 11.56 4.90 -4.42
N LYS A 93 12.08 6.09 -4.71
CA LYS A 93 12.84 6.28 -5.94
C LYS A 93 14.23 5.70 -5.73
N ASP A 94 14.59 4.78 -6.60
CA ASP A 94 15.87 4.10 -6.54
C ASP A 94 16.95 4.99 -7.14
N ASN A 95 17.76 5.64 -6.30
CA ASN A 95 18.95 6.34 -6.77
C ASN A 95 20.15 5.39 -6.94
N SER A 96 19.97 4.07 -6.76
CA SER A 96 21.05 3.10 -6.58
C SER A 96 20.98 1.84 -7.46
N PHE A 97 20.27 1.84 -8.60
CA PHE A 97 20.38 0.73 -9.55
C PHE A 97 20.42 1.17 -11.02
N ASN A 98 21.56 1.76 -11.42
CA ASN A 98 22.11 1.58 -12.77
C ASN A 98 22.63 0.14 -13.03
N SER A 99 22.16 -0.85 -12.25
CA SER A 99 22.36 -2.25 -12.55
C SER A 99 21.02 -2.83 -13.01
N PRO A 100 20.93 -3.45 -14.21
CA PRO A 100 19.73 -4.11 -14.70
C PRO A 100 19.54 -5.45 -13.96
N SER A 101 19.51 -5.39 -12.64
CA SER A 101 18.93 -6.42 -11.81
C SER A 101 17.43 -6.33 -12.01
N ARG A 102 16.97 -6.95 -13.10
CA ARG A 102 15.61 -7.43 -13.25
C ARG A 102 15.32 -8.23 -11.97
N ARG A 103 14.75 -7.59 -10.95
CA ARG A 103 13.91 -8.29 -9.99
C ARG A 103 12.86 -8.93 -10.86
N SER A 104 13.08 -10.20 -11.22
CA SER A 104 12.14 -11.00 -11.96
C SER A 104 10.83 -10.87 -11.20
N ARG A 105 9.88 -10.11 -11.74
CA ARG A 105 8.56 -9.96 -11.13
C ARG A 105 8.08 -11.38 -10.89
N ARG A 106 8.02 -11.78 -9.62
CA ARG A 106 7.51 -13.10 -9.27
C ARG A 106 6.06 -13.09 -9.73
N PHE A 107 5.67 -14.12 -10.44
CA PHE A 107 4.26 -14.34 -10.71
C PHE A 107 3.59 -14.54 -9.35
N LEU A 108 2.63 -13.68 -9.04
CA LEU A 108 1.78 -13.79 -7.86
C LEU A 108 0.40 -14.20 -8.36
N PHE A 109 -0.18 -15.18 -7.68
CA PHE A 109 -1.47 -15.76 -7.99
C PHE A 109 -2.35 -15.63 -6.75
N GLU A 110 -3.53 -15.05 -6.89
CA GLU A 110 -4.49 -14.98 -5.79
C GLU A 110 -5.35 -16.25 -5.79
N ASN A 111 -5.36 -16.97 -4.67
CA ASN A 111 -6.12 -18.22 -4.57
C ASN A 111 -7.62 -18.04 -4.78
N VAL A 112 -8.16 -16.83 -4.54
CA VAL A 112 -9.57 -16.50 -4.76
C VAL A 112 -9.99 -16.69 -6.22
N TRP A 113 -9.06 -16.61 -7.18
CA TRP A 113 -9.36 -16.87 -8.58
C TRP A 113 -9.78 -18.32 -8.84
N LEU A 114 -9.33 -19.28 -8.01
CA LEU A 114 -9.77 -20.67 -8.11
C LEU A 114 -11.23 -20.86 -7.69
N GLU A 115 -11.81 -19.91 -6.97
CA GLU A 115 -13.21 -19.95 -6.54
C GLU A 115 -14.16 -19.45 -7.64
N ASN A 116 -13.65 -18.74 -8.66
CA ASN A 116 -14.44 -18.31 -9.80
C ASN A 116 -14.59 -19.49 -10.80
N PRO A 117 -15.82 -19.99 -11.07
CA PRO A 117 -16.05 -21.09 -12.00
C PRO A 117 -15.55 -20.82 -13.43
N GLU A 118 -15.47 -19.55 -13.84
CA GLU A 118 -15.08 -19.12 -15.19
C GLU A 118 -13.57 -18.96 -15.35
N PHE A 119 -12.81 -19.02 -14.26
CA PHE A 119 -11.36 -18.75 -14.28
C PHE A 119 -10.61 -19.73 -15.19
N PHE A 120 -10.90 -21.03 -15.08
CA PHE A 120 -10.22 -22.04 -15.87
C PHE A 120 -10.54 -21.94 -17.38
N SER A 121 -11.78 -21.61 -17.74
CA SER A 121 -12.16 -21.35 -19.14
C SER A 121 -11.45 -20.13 -19.69
N LEU A 122 -11.43 -19.03 -18.93
CA LEU A 122 -10.77 -17.79 -19.33
C LEU A 122 -9.27 -17.98 -19.58
N VAL A 123 -8.57 -18.68 -18.67
CA VAL A 123 -7.15 -18.99 -18.81
C VAL A 123 -6.92 -19.84 -20.06
N LYS A 124 -7.75 -20.86 -20.29
CA LYS A 124 -7.64 -21.76 -21.44
C LYS A 124 -7.83 -21.01 -22.76
N ASP A 125 -8.92 -20.26 -22.89
CA ASP A 125 -9.24 -19.52 -24.11
C ASP A 125 -8.15 -18.50 -24.44
N THR A 126 -7.65 -17.81 -23.41
CA THR A 126 -6.57 -16.84 -23.56
C THR A 126 -5.24 -17.50 -23.94
N TRP A 127 -4.96 -18.68 -23.41
CA TRP A 127 -3.75 -19.44 -23.74
C TRP A 127 -3.76 -19.94 -25.18
N ASP A 128 -4.92 -20.41 -25.65
CA ASP A 128 -5.11 -20.93 -27.00
C ASP A 128 -5.12 -19.81 -28.07
N CYS A 129 -5.59 -18.60 -27.73
CA CYS A 129 -5.54 -17.43 -28.63
C CYS A 129 -4.12 -16.83 -28.80
N GLY A 130 -3.17 -17.10 -27.89
CA GLY A 130 -1.84 -16.48 -27.85
C GLY A 130 -0.79 -17.01 -28.84
N LEU A 131 -1.11 -18.03 -29.65
CA LEU A 131 -0.14 -18.71 -30.53
C LEU A 131 0.14 -18.00 -31.87
N SER A 132 -0.45 -16.83 -32.14
CA SER A 132 -0.27 -16.12 -33.43
C SER A 132 0.61 -14.86 -33.38
N SER A 133 1.22 -14.49 -32.24
CA SER A 133 2.11 -13.33 -32.17
C SER A 133 3.29 -13.53 -31.23
N GLN A 134 4.48 -13.24 -31.75
CA GLN A 134 5.82 -13.51 -31.21
C GLN A 134 6.07 -13.11 -29.73
N SER A 135 6.98 -13.87 -29.11
CA SER A 135 7.59 -13.71 -27.77
C SER A 135 6.71 -14.11 -26.57
N SER A 136 6.94 -15.34 -26.10
CA SER A 136 6.16 -16.05 -25.07
C SER A 136 6.15 -15.44 -23.66
N ARG A 137 6.97 -14.42 -23.38
CA ARG A 137 6.90 -13.68 -22.10
C ARG A 137 5.99 -12.46 -22.14
N SER A 138 5.93 -11.79 -23.29
CA SER A 138 5.11 -10.60 -23.49
C SER A 138 3.64 -10.94 -23.70
N SER A 139 3.34 -12.09 -24.32
CA SER A 139 1.96 -12.56 -24.48
C SER A 139 1.30 -12.88 -23.14
N PHE A 140 1.97 -13.64 -22.27
CA PHE A 140 1.44 -14.01 -20.95
C PHE A 140 1.15 -12.79 -20.05
N GLN A 141 2.08 -11.83 -19.97
CA GLN A 141 1.83 -10.60 -19.20
C GLN A 141 0.69 -9.76 -19.77
N ARG A 142 0.52 -9.74 -21.09
CA ARG A 142 -0.55 -8.99 -21.76
C ARG A 142 -1.91 -9.66 -21.57
N SER A 143 -1.95 -10.98 -21.62
CA SER A 143 -3.13 -11.81 -21.31
C SER A 143 -3.62 -11.62 -19.88
N VAL A 144 -2.71 -11.61 -18.91
CA VAL A 144 -3.04 -11.34 -17.50
C VAL A 144 -3.54 -9.89 -17.31
N TYR A 145 -2.94 -8.92 -18.02
CA TYR A 145 -3.39 -7.53 -17.98
C TYR A 145 -4.79 -7.36 -18.59
N PHE A 146 -5.08 -8.06 -19.69
CA PHE A 146 -6.39 -8.05 -20.35
C PHE A 146 -7.47 -8.68 -19.46
N CYS A 147 -7.18 -9.81 -18.83
CA CYS A 147 -8.08 -10.42 -17.84
C CYS A 147 -8.35 -9.49 -16.63
N SER A 148 -7.40 -8.63 -16.26
CA SER A 148 -7.60 -7.67 -15.16
C SER A 148 -8.44 -6.44 -15.54
N SER A 149 -8.50 -6.08 -16.83
CA SER A 149 -9.30 -4.95 -17.31
C SER A 149 -10.76 -5.31 -17.60
N ASP A 150 -11.06 -6.60 -17.76
CA ASP A 150 -12.43 -7.10 -18.00
C ASP A 150 -13.19 -7.39 -16.68
N LEU A 151 -12.58 -7.09 -15.53
CA LEU A 151 -13.13 -7.31 -14.18
C LEU A 151 -13.55 -6.01 -13.44
N GLU A 152 -13.63 -4.88 -14.15
CA GLU A 152 -14.37 -3.67 -13.71
C GLU A 152 -15.82 -3.68 -14.24
#